data_AF-A0A5P9FMA2-F1
#
_entry.id   AF-A0A5P9FMA2-F1
#
_cell.length_a   1.000
_cell.length_b   1.000
_cell.length_c   1.000
_cell.angle_alpha   90.00
_cell.angle_beta   90.00
_cell.angle_gamma   90.00
#
_symmetry.space_group_name_H-M   'P 1'
#
loop_
_entity.id
_entity.type
_entity.pdbx_description
1 polymer ?
#
loop_
_entity_poly.entity_id
_entity_poly.type
_entity_poly.pdbx_seq_one_letter_code
_entity_poly.pdbx_strand_id
1 'polypeptide(L)'
;MRRFLTGLLWLAGLLALTACAGTPTTEPADTRALAAEIAALGPDVDPAEAARAAEIASSYALQLAAEWQVTDPPLVHNAKVLHGLRDKGLCNDWAEAMITRLRQERFETLEMHWATSPPEGFRVIHHSAVISARGAELDDGVLLDPWRGGGTLFWAPPPEDTRYDWYPRMEVRAAREAARASR
;
A
#
# COMPACT_ATOMS: atom_id res chain seq x y z
N MET A 1 -7.60 18.05 -62.58
CA MET A 1 -7.28 19.22 -61.74
C MET A 1 -8.30 19.35 -60.63
N ARG A 2 -7.83 19.26 -59.36
CA ARG A 2 -8.41 19.71 -58.07
C ARG A 2 -9.94 19.89 -58.07
N ARG A 3 -10.70 19.09 -57.33
CA ARG A 3 -10.87 19.26 -55.88
C ARG A 3 -11.31 17.93 -55.25
N PHE A 4 -10.33 17.13 -54.87
CA PHE A 4 -10.49 16.03 -53.94
C PHE A 4 -10.37 16.57 -52.49
N LEU A 5 -11.06 15.91 -51.56
CA LEU A 5 -10.67 15.78 -50.15
C LEU A 5 -10.66 17.07 -49.31
N THR A 6 -11.82 17.55 -48.86
CA THR A 6 -11.92 18.53 -47.75
C THR A 6 -13.19 18.31 -46.92
N GLY A 7 -13.49 17.05 -46.57
CA GLY A 7 -14.67 16.73 -45.75
C GLY A 7 -14.51 15.60 -44.75
N LEU A 8 -13.36 14.93 -44.69
CA LEU A 8 -13.20 13.71 -43.88
C LEU A 8 -11.85 13.67 -43.16
N LEU A 9 -11.47 14.76 -42.50
CA LEU A 9 -10.23 14.86 -41.72
C LEU A 9 -10.48 15.42 -40.30
N TRP A 10 -11.70 15.23 -39.78
CA TRP A 10 -12.10 15.62 -38.41
C TRP A 10 -12.56 14.43 -37.55
N LEU A 11 -12.19 13.19 -37.89
CA LEU A 11 -12.60 12.02 -37.10
C LEU A 11 -11.62 10.84 -37.20
N ALA A 12 -10.31 11.09 -37.03
CA ALA A 12 -9.32 10.00 -37.05
C ALA A 12 -8.19 10.23 -36.04
N GLY A 13 -8.54 10.59 -34.80
CA GLY A 13 -7.58 10.81 -33.74
C GLY A 13 -8.13 10.53 -32.34
N LEU A 14 -9.13 9.65 -32.21
CA LEU A 14 -9.59 9.16 -30.91
C LEU A 14 -9.25 7.67 -30.76
N LEU A 15 -8.37 7.43 -29.80
CA LEU A 15 -8.37 6.31 -28.86
C LEU A 15 -8.09 4.90 -29.42
N ALA A 16 -6.81 4.55 -29.36
CA ALA A 16 -6.41 3.21 -28.95
C ALA A 16 -5.16 3.29 -28.05
N LEU A 17 -5.25 4.05 -26.95
CA LEU A 17 -4.40 3.80 -25.79
C LEU A 17 -5.07 2.66 -25.01
N THR A 18 -4.92 1.43 -25.50
CA THR A 18 -5.17 0.26 -24.68
C THR A 18 -4.02 0.17 -23.67
N ALA A 19 -4.14 0.94 -22.59
CA ALA A 19 -3.34 0.70 -21.40
C ALA A 19 -3.80 -0.65 -20.87
N CYS A 20 -2.97 -1.69 -21.04
CA CYS A 20 -3.15 -2.94 -20.32
C CYS A 20 -2.97 -2.63 -18.83
N ALA A 21 -4.05 -2.28 -18.15
CA ALA A 21 -4.10 -2.37 -16.70
C ALA A 21 -4.02 -3.87 -16.38
N GLY A 22 -2.80 -4.35 -16.07
CA GLY A 22 -2.61 -5.71 -15.60
C GLY A 22 -3.38 -5.89 -14.30
N THR A 23 -4.10 -6.99 -14.16
CA THR A 23 -4.72 -7.35 -12.88
C THR A 23 -3.60 -7.52 -11.85
N PRO A 24 -3.69 -6.88 -10.66
CA PRO A 24 -2.71 -7.10 -9.61
C PRO A 24 -2.68 -8.59 -9.27
N THR A 25 -1.48 -9.10 -9.10
CA THR A 25 -1.22 -10.50 -8.76
C THR A 25 -0.10 -10.54 -7.72
N THR A 26 -0.06 -11.62 -6.96
CA THR A 26 1.05 -11.94 -6.07
C THR A 26 1.50 -13.36 -6.37
N GLU A 27 2.78 -13.51 -6.69
CA GLU A 27 3.33 -14.82 -6.97
C GLU A 27 3.45 -15.64 -5.67
N PRO A 28 3.18 -16.96 -5.69
CA PRO A 28 3.34 -17.81 -4.51
C PRO A 28 4.76 -17.77 -3.91
N ALA A 29 5.77 -17.45 -4.73
CA ALA A 29 7.14 -17.27 -4.27
C ALA A 29 7.29 -16.02 -3.37
N ASP A 30 6.61 -14.93 -3.70
CA ASP A 30 6.66 -13.68 -2.93
C ASP A 30 6.00 -13.85 -1.56
N THR A 31 4.86 -14.56 -1.50
CA THR A 31 4.19 -14.87 -0.23
C THR A 31 5.06 -15.74 0.67
N ARG A 32 5.78 -16.73 0.12
CA ARG A 32 6.73 -17.54 0.90
C ARG A 32 7.93 -16.73 1.38
N ALA A 33 8.43 -15.81 0.57
CA ALA A 33 9.52 -14.91 0.96
C ALA A 33 9.08 -13.99 2.10
N LEU A 34 7.88 -13.41 2.01
CA LEU A 34 7.29 -12.62 3.10
C LEU A 34 7.11 -13.46 4.38
N ALA A 35 6.63 -14.70 4.28
CA ALA A 35 6.50 -15.57 5.44
C ALA A 35 7.84 -15.85 6.12
N ALA A 36 8.90 -16.06 5.33
CA ALA A 36 10.25 -16.23 5.84
C ALA A 36 10.78 -14.96 6.52
N GLU A 37 10.52 -13.79 5.93
CA GLU A 37 10.89 -12.50 6.50
C GLU A 37 10.21 -12.27 7.86
N ILE A 38 8.89 -12.51 7.94
CA ILE A 38 8.13 -12.36 9.19
C ILE A 38 8.63 -13.36 10.25
N ALA A 39 8.94 -14.60 9.86
CA ALA A 39 9.50 -15.60 10.78
C ALA A 39 10.91 -15.21 11.27
N ALA A 40 11.66 -14.43 10.48
CA ALA A 40 13.00 -13.97 10.82
C ALA A 40 13.01 -12.77 11.79
N LEU A 41 11.85 -12.19 12.11
CA LEU A 41 11.73 -11.07 13.06
C LEU A 41 12.19 -11.41 14.49
N GLY A 42 12.24 -12.69 14.85
CA GLY A 42 12.80 -13.11 16.12
C GLY A 42 12.63 -14.60 16.39
N PRO A 43 13.40 -15.16 17.36
CA PRO A 43 13.34 -16.58 17.70
C PRO A 43 12.01 -17.01 18.33
N ASP A 44 11.25 -16.06 18.89
CA ASP A 44 9.97 -16.32 19.55
C ASP A 44 8.77 -16.20 18.60
N VAL A 45 8.98 -15.85 17.32
CA VAL A 45 7.91 -15.79 16.32
C VAL A 45 7.50 -17.20 15.91
N ASP A 46 6.22 -17.51 16.01
CA ASP A 46 5.67 -18.78 15.52
C ASP A 46 5.70 -18.80 13.98
N PRO A 47 6.45 -19.72 13.33
CA PRO A 47 6.49 -19.82 11.88
C PRO A 47 5.11 -20.04 11.23
N ALA A 48 4.18 -20.66 11.95
CA ALA A 48 2.80 -20.84 11.48
C ALA A 48 2.02 -19.52 11.51
N GLU A 49 2.26 -18.63 12.48
CA GLU A 49 1.69 -17.27 12.48
C GLU A 49 2.27 -16.44 11.34
N ALA A 50 3.59 -16.51 11.12
CA ALA A 50 4.27 -15.81 10.04
C ALA A 50 3.71 -16.23 8.66
N ALA A 51 3.53 -17.54 8.42
CA ALA A 51 2.93 -18.05 7.19
C ALA A 51 1.49 -17.54 7.00
N ARG A 52 0.65 -17.60 8.04
CA ARG A 52 -0.73 -17.10 7.97
C ARG A 52 -0.78 -15.59 7.72
N ALA A 53 0.06 -14.82 8.39
CA ALA A 53 0.13 -13.37 8.21
C ALA A 53 0.52 -13.00 6.78
N ALA A 54 1.53 -13.66 6.20
CA ALA A 54 1.93 -13.45 4.81
C ALA A 54 0.82 -13.82 3.81
N GLU A 55 0.18 -14.97 3.99
CA GLU A 55 -0.93 -15.40 3.12
C GLU A 55 -2.10 -14.42 3.17
N ILE A 56 -2.50 -13.99 4.37
CA ILE A 56 -3.59 -13.02 4.57
C ILE A 56 -3.21 -11.67 3.97
N ALA A 57 -2.01 -11.16 4.25
CA ALA A 57 -1.59 -9.85 3.75
C ALA A 57 -1.58 -9.82 2.21
N SER A 58 -1.00 -10.83 1.56
CA SER A 58 -0.96 -10.94 0.10
C SER A 58 -2.35 -11.09 -0.51
N SER A 59 -3.14 -12.05 -0.04
CA SER A 59 -4.46 -12.33 -0.62
C SER A 59 -5.48 -11.21 -0.37
N TYR A 60 -5.46 -10.63 0.83
CA TYR A 60 -6.38 -9.55 1.19
C TYR A 60 -6.07 -8.26 0.44
N ALA A 61 -4.79 -7.97 0.17
CA ALA A 61 -4.41 -6.84 -0.67
C ALA A 61 -5.04 -6.93 -2.08
N LEU A 62 -5.01 -8.12 -2.70
CA LEU A 62 -5.64 -8.37 -4.00
C LEU A 62 -7.18 -8.27 -3.92
N GLN A 63 -7.77 -8.80 -2.85
CA GLN A 63 -9.21 -8.68 -2.60
C GLN A 63 -9.64 -7.21 -2.52
N LEU A 64 -8.93 -6.40 -1.73
CA LEU A 64 -9.22 -4.97 -1.58
C LEU A 64 -9.06 -4.22 -2.91
N ALA A 65 -8.07 -4.55 -3.74
CA ALA A 65 -7.93 -3.95 -5.06
C ALA A 65 -9.15 -4.20 -5.95
N ALA A 66 -9.67 -5.43 -5.93
CA ALA A 66 -10.89 -5.78 -6.65
C ALA A 66 -12.13 -5.06 -6.08
N GLU A 67 -12.31 -5.09 -4.76
CA GLU A 67 -13.45 -4.46 -4.07
C GLU A 67 -13.48 -2.94 -4.25
N TRP A 68 -12.32 -2.28 -4.16
CA TRP A 68 -12.18 -0.83 -4.31
C TRP A 68 -11.99 -0.40 -5.77
N GLN A 69 -12.05 -1.36 -6.71
CA GLN A 69 -11.93 -1.13 -8.14
C GLN A 69 -10.68 -0.30 -8.48
N VAL A 70 -9.55 -0.70 -7.89
CA VAL A 70 -8.25 -0.07 -8.09
C VAL A 70 -7.66 -0.63 -9.37
N THR A 71 -7.66 0.20 -10.41
CA THR A 71 -7.24 -0.19 -11.77
C THR A 71 -6.13 0.70 -12.32
N ASP A 72 -5.68 1.68 -11.52
CA ASP A 72 -4.83 2.78 -11.96
C ASP A 72 -3.63 2.94 -11.02
N PRO A 73 -2.57 3.62 -11.47
CA PRO A 73 -1.47 3.98 -10.59
C PRO A 73 -1.96 4.75 -9.34
N PRO A 74 -1.27 4.62 -8.19
CA PRO A 74 -1.83 5.02 -6.91
C PRO A 74 -2.24 6.50 -6.83
N LEU A 75 -1.47 7.41 -7.44
CA LEU A 75 -1.81 8.84 -7.48
C LEU A 75 -3.06 9.15 -8.34
N VAL A 76 -3.27 8.39 -9.41
CA VAL A 76 -4.45 8.52 -10.28
C VAL A 76 -5.68 8.02 -9.53
N HIS A 77 -5.56 6.88 -8.83
CA HIS A 77 -6.65 6.36 -7.99
C HIS A 77 -6.98 7.32 -6.84
N ASN A 78 -5.97 7.90 -6.19
CA ASN A 78 -6.19 8.91 -5.15
C ASN A 78 -6.99 10.11 -5.68
N ALA A 79 -6.71 10.59 -6.89
CA ALA A 79 -7.50 11.66 -7.51
C ALA A 79 -8.96 11.25 -7.72
N LYS A 80 -9.23 10.00 -8.13
CA LYS A 80 -10.60 9.48 -8.27
C LYS A 80 -11.33 9.49 -6.93
N VAL A 81 -10.68 9.09 -5.83
CA VAL A 81 -11.28 9.14 -4.49
C VAL A 81 -11.58 10.58 -4.08
N LEU A 82 -10.62 11.50 -4.26
CA LEU A 82 -10.79 12.92 -3.93
C LEU A 82 -11.93 13.59 -4.71
N HIS A 83 -12.22 13.11 -5.93
CA HIS A 83 -13.31 13.60 -6.76
C HIS A 83 -14.62 12.80 -6.61
N GLY A 84 -14.71 11.86 -5.68
CA GLY A 84 -15.91 11.07 -5.42
C GLY A 84 -16.25 10.03 -6.50
N LEU A 85 -15.27 9.65 -7.32
CA LEU A 85 -15.41 8.60 -8.35
C LEU A 85 -15.11 7.20 -7.80
N ARG A 86 -14.52 7.13 -6.60
CA ARG A 86 -14.22 5.92 -5.82
C ARG A 86 -14.40 6.24 -4.35
N ASP A 87 -14.86 5.26 -3.58
CA ASP A 87 -15.10 5.46 -2.14
C ASP A 87 -13.84 5.25 -1.29
N LYS A 88 -12.93 4.38 -1.77
CA LYS A 88 -11.77 3.88 -1.02
C LYS A 88 -10.55 3.74 -1.92
N GLY A 89 -9.39 3.62 -1.26
CA GLY A 89 -8.11 3.29 -1.90
C GLY A 89 -7.01 4.32 -1.66
N LEU A 90 -7.22 5.26 -0.74
CA LEU A 90 -6.15 6.11 -0.23
C LEU A 90 -5.23 5.29 0.67
N CYS A 91 -3.97 5.70 0.84
CA CYS A 91 -2.99 4.97 1.65
C CYS A 91 -3.47 4.68 3.09
N ASN A 92 -4.21 5.61 3.70
CA ASN A 92 -4.80 5.40 5.02
C ASN A 92 -5.90 4.33 5.02
N ASP A 93 -6.67 4.18 3.93
CA ASP A 93 -7.68 3.12 3.83
C ASP A 93 -7.01 1.75 3.78
N TRP A 94 -5.95 1.62 2.98
CA TRP A 94 -5.16 0.39 2.88
C TRP A 94 -4.54 0.01 4.23
N ALA A 95 -3.88 0.96 4.90
CA ALA A 95 -3.25 0.74 6.20
C ALA A 95 -4.28 0.31 7.26
N GLU A 96 -5.41 1.01 7.34
CA GLU A 96 -6.50 0.69 8.27
C GLU A 96 -7.08 -0.71 8.03
N ALA A 97 -7.39 -1.03 6.78
CA ALA A 97 -7.96 -2.32 6.40
C ALA A 97 -6.99 -3.46 6.72
N MET A 98 -5.71 -3.33 6.35
CA MET A 98 -4.70 -4.35 6.59
C MET A 98 -4.49 -4.62 8.09
N ILE A 99 -4.31 -3.55 8.89
CA ILE A 99 -4.16 -3.67 10.35
C ILE A 99 -5.40 -4.31 10.97
N THR A 100 -6.59 -3.86 10.56
CA THR A 100 -7.85 -4.38 11.10
C THR A 100 -8.02 -5.86 10.79
N ARG A 101 -7.74 -6.28 9.55
CA ARG A 101 -7.83 -7.67 9.12
C ARG A 101 -6.84 -8.55 9.88
N LEU A 102 -5.57 -8.17 9.96
CA LEU A 102 -4.56 -8.98 10.65
C LEU A 102 -4.83 -9.07 12.16
N ARG A 103 -5.39 -8.03 12.79
CA ARG A 103 -5.75 -8.06 14.22
C ARG A 103 -6.87 -9.06 14.55
N GLN A 104 -7.68 -9.45 13.57
CA GLN A 104 -8.71 -10.47 13.76
C GLN A 104 -8.12 -11.87 13.99
N GLU A 105 -6.89 -12.11 13.54
CA GLU A 105 -6.20 -13.41 13.71
C GLU A 105 -5.73 -13.65 15.15
N ARG A 106 -5.64 -12.59 15.96
CA ARG A 106 -5.21 -12.68 17.37
C ARG A 106 -3.90 -13.44 17.53
N PHE A 107 -2.92 -13.14 16.69
CA PHE A 107 -1.59 -13.70 16.78
C PHE A 107 -1.01 -13.53 18.19
N GLU A 108 -0.40 -14.58 18.74
CA GLU A 108 0.23 -14.57 20.05
C GLU A 108 1.65 -14.00 19.98
N THR A 109 2.34 -14.18 18.85
CA THR A 109 3.75 -13.80 18.67
C THR A 109 3.96 -12.57 17.79
N LEU A 110 2.91 -12.09 17.12
CA LEU A 110 2.98 -10.96 16.19
C LEU A 110 2.12 -9.77 16.63
N GLU A 111 2.55 -8.58 16.23
CA GLU A 111 1.87 -7.32 16.52
C GLU A 111 1.82 -6.40 15.28
N MET A 112 0.77 -5.58 15.19
CA MET A 112 0.53 -4.70 14.04
C MET A 112 0.61 -3.23 14.46
N HIS A 113 1.45 -2.50 13.74
CA HIS A 113 1.72 -1.07 13.92
C HIS A 113 1.17 -0.24 12.77
N TRP A 114 0.78 0.99 13.07
CA TRP A 114 0.48 1.99 12.04
C TRP A 114 1.72 2.83 11.76
N ALA A 115 2.30 2.63 10.58
CA ALA A 115 3.43 3.42 10.08
C ALA A 115 2.94 4.65 9.33
N THR A 116 3.61 5.79 9.56
CA THR A 116 3.36 7.04 8.85
C THR A 116 4.67 7.63 8.38
N SER A 117 4.74 7.94 7.09
CA SER A 117 5.81 8.74 6.52
C SER A 117 5.34 10.17 6.32
N PRO A 118 5.95 11.17 7.00
CA PRO A 118 5.55 12.56 6.85
C PRO A 118 5.86 13.09 5.44
N PRO A 119 5.21 14.19 5.02
CA PRO A 119 5.57 14.83 3.76
C PRO A 119 7.02 15.31 3.76
N GLU A 120 7.74 15.03 2.68
CA GLU A 120 9.12 15.51 2.49
C GLU A 120 9.35 15.84 1.00
N GLY A 121 9.82 17.06 0.72
CA GLY A 121 9.95 17.55 -0.64
C GLY A 121 8.61 17.49 -1.39
N PHE A 122 8.56 16.73 -2.48
CA PHE A 122 7.35 16.50 -3.28
C PHE A 122 6.53 15.29 -2.85
N ARG A 123 6.96 14.53 -1.83
CA ARG A 123 6.22 13.38 -1.31
C ARG A 123 5.08 13.86 -0.43
N VAL A 124 3.88 13.33 -0.69
CA VAL A 124 2.73 13.47 0.21
C VAL A 124 2.90 12.55 1.42
N ILE A 125 2.16 12.84 2.49
CA ILE A 125 2.07 11.94 3.65
C ILE A 125 1.65 10.54 3.18
N HIS A 126 2.28 9.52 3.73
CA HIS A 126 1.98 8.13 3.40
C HIS A 126 1.74 7.30 4.65
N HIS A 127 0.89 6.29 4.54
CA HIS A 127 0.51 5.42 5.66
C HIS A 127 0.58 3.97 5.20
N SER A 128 1.00 3.09 6.10
CA SER A 128 1.06 1.66 5.86
C SER A 128 0.89 0.87 7.15
N ALA A 129 0.65 -0.43 7.01
CA ALA A 129 0.76 -1.38 8.11
C ALA A 129 2.22 -1.84 8.25
N VAL A 130 2.64 -2.14 9.48
CA VAL A 130 3.86 -2.88 9.78
C VAL A 130 3.48 -4.05 10.69
N ILE A 131 4.06 -5.21 10.45
CA ILE A 131 3.97 -6.37 11.33
C ILE A 131 5.32 -6.60 12.01
N SER A 132 5.34 -6.78 13.33
CA SER A 132 6.56 -7.04 14.10
C SER A 132 6.40 -8.28 14.97
N ALA A 133 7.49 -8.75 15.57
CA ALA A 133 7.38 -9.59 16.76
C ALA A 133 6.65 -8.84 17.88
N ARG A 134 5.93 -9.56 18.74
CA ARG A 134 5.16 -8.97 19.84
C ARG A 134 6.08 -8.18 20.78
N GLY A 135 5.70 -6.93 21.07
CA GLY A 135 6.49 -6.04 21.94
C GLY A 135 7.75 -5.46 21.28
N ALA A 136 8.01 -5.75 20.00
CA ALA A 136 9.05 -5.09 19.23
C ALA A 136 8.55 -3.74 18.66
N GLU A 137 9.50 -2.88 18.31
CA GLU A 137 9.21 -1.56 17.77
C GLU A 137 8.86 -1.63 16.28
N LEU A 138 8.39 -0.50 15.74
CA LEU A 138 8.04 -0.38 14.33
C LEU A 138 9.23 -0.71 13.41
N ASP A 139 10.41 -0.21 13.73
CA ASP A 139 11.63 -0.34 12.91
C ASP A 139 12.14 -1.79 12.83
N ASP A 140 11.77 -2.61 13.81
CA ASP A 140 12.12 -4.04 13.88
C ASP A 140 11.09 -4.93 13.16
N GLY A 141 10.14 -4.34 12.42
CA GLY A 141 9.08 -5.06 11.73
C GLY A 141 9.29 -5.26 10.22
N VAL A 142 8.23 -5.67 9.55
CA VAL A 142 8.08 -5.73 8.09
C VAL A 142 6.92 -4.84 7.67
N LEU A 143 7.18 -3.89 6.78
CA LEU A 143 6.17 -3.06 6.15
C LEU A 143 5.28 -3.89 5.22
N LEU A 144 3.97 -3.64 5.25
CA LEU A 144 2.97 -4.27 4.38
C LEU A 144 2.19 -3.18 3.63
N ASP A 145 2.66 -2.80 2.44
CA ASP A 145 2.17 -1.64 1.68
C ASP A 145 1.56 -2.04 0.31
N PRO A 146 0.27 -2.40 0.27
CA PRO A 146 -0.39 -2.75 -0.98
C PRO A 146 -0.77 -1.53 -1.84
N TRP A 147 -0.73 -0.32 -1.28
CA TRP A 147 -1.08 0.90 -2.01
C TRP A 147 -0.09 1.16 -3.16
N ARG A 148 1.21 0.89 -2.96
CA ARG A 148 2.24 1.08 -4.01
C ARG A 148 2.01 0.26 -5.26
N GLY A 149 1.63 -1.00 -5.07
CA GLY A 149 1.40 -1.95 -6.15
C GLY A 149 -0.06 -2.00 -6.61
N GLY A 150 -0.93 -1.11 -6.12
CA GLY A 150 -2.35 -1.12 -6.48
C GLY A 150 -3.05 -2.45 -6.17
N GLY A 151 -2.65 -3.12 -5.10
CA GLY A 151 -3.10 -4.47 -4.73
C GLY A 151 -1.99 -5.50 -4.67
N THR A 152 -0.95 -5.39 -5.50
CA THR A 152 0.26 -6.19 -5.31
C THR A 152 1.00 -5.68 -4.08
N LEU A 153 1.23 -6.55 -3.10
CA LEU A 153 1.83 -6.19 -1.82
C LEU A 153 3.32 -5.85 -1.98
N PHE A 154 3.70 -4.60 -1.69
CA PHE A 154 5.09 -4.26 -1.40
C PHE A 154 5.38 -4.57 0.07
N TRP A 155 6.53 -5.17 0.35
CA TRP A 155 7.02 -5.39 1.70
C TRP A 155 8.53 -5.21 1.78
N ALA A 156 9.00 -4.75 2.93
CA ALA A 156 10.41 -4.56 3.27
C ALA A 156 10.52 -4.26 4.78
N PRO A 157 11.68 -4.51 5.42
CA PRO A 157 11.98 -3.88 6.71
C PRO A 157 11.86 -2.35 6.58
N PRO A 158 11.22 -1.62 7.52
CA PRO A 158 11.05 -0.18 7.41
C PRO A 158 12.36 0.61 7.21
N PRO A 159 13.49 0.27 7.86
CA PRO A 159 14.77 0.94 7.63
C PRO A 159 15.35 0.73 6.23
N GLU A 160 14.90 -0.29 5.49
CA GLU A 160 15.37 -0.60 4.13
C GLU A 160 14.53 0.08 3.05
N ASP A 161 13.43 0.74 3.41
CA ASP A 161 12.58 1.46 2.46
C ASP A 161 13.19 2.80 2.03
N THR A 162 13.91 2.77 0.91
CA THR A 162 14.55 3.97 0.34
C THR A 162 13.59 5.07 -0.14
N ARG A 163 12.28 4.82 -0.19
CA ARG A 163 11.30 5.78 -0.73
C ARG A 163 10.61 6.63 0.34
N TYR A 164 10.47 6.09 1.56
CA TYR A 164 9.70 6.69 2.64
C TYR A 164 10.37 6.42 3.99
N ASP A 165 10.49 7.46 4.82
CA ASP A 165 10.93 7.30 6.20
C ASP A 165 9.71 7.03 7.09
N TRP A 166 9.74 5.95 7.85
CA TRP A 166 8.60 5.47 8.61
C TRP A 166 8.71 5.80 10.09
N TYR A 167 7.60 6.27 10.66
CA TYR A 167 7.51 6.59 12.07
C TYR A 167 6.18 6.11 12.65
N PRO A 168 6.12 5.86 13.97
CA PRO A 168 4.85 5.65 14.66
C PRO A 168 3.89 6.82 14.43
N ARG A 169 2.63 6.51 14.09
CA ARG A 169 1.60 7.52 13.77
C ARG A 169 1.49 8.64 14.81
N MET A 170 1.60 8.29 16.09
CA MET A 170 1.44 9.24 17.19
C MET A 170 2.60 10.24 17.28
N GLU A 171 3.81 9.84 16.93
CA GLU A 171 4.97 10.74 16.88
C GLU A 171 4.82 11.77 15.76
N VAL A 172 4.46 11.31 14.55
CA VAL A 172 4.22 12.21 13.42
C VAL A 172 3.10 13.19 13.72
N ARG A 173 2.03 12.73 14.39
CA ARG A 173 0.92 13.60 14.80
C ARG A 173 1.38 14.65 15.80
N ALA A 174 2.10 14.26 16.86
CA ALA A 174 2.60 15.18 17.87
C ALA A 174 3.54 16.24 17.27
N ALA A 175 4.47 15.84 16.40
CA ALA A 175 5.38 16.75 15.72
C ALA A 175 4.63 17.78 14.85
N ARG A 176 3.58 17.34 14.13
CA ARG A 176 2.76 18.24 13.30
C ARG A 176 1.91 19.20 14.12
N GLU A 177 1.39 18.77 15.26
CA GLU A 177 0.65 19.63 16.19
C GLU A 177 1.57 20.71 16.77
N ALA A 178 2.78 20.33 17.21
CA ALA A 178 3.80 21.27 17.69
C ALA A 178 4.20 22.30 16.62
N ALA A 179 4.45 21.85 15.38
CA ALA A 179 4.82 22.72 14.27
C ALA A 179 3.69 23.67 13.80
N ARG A 180 2.43 23.35 14.09
CA ARG A 180 1.28 24.25 13.86
C ARG A 180 1.15 25.29 14.96
N ALA A 181 1.40 24.91 16.21
CA ALA A 181 1.34 25.82 17.34
C ALA A 181 2.46 26.87 17.33
N SER A 182 3.57 26.58 16.64
CA SER A 182 4.71 27.50 16.48
C SER A 182 4.61 28.42 15.26
N ARG A 183 3.50 28.41 14.51
CA ARG A 183 3.23 29.30 13.37
C ARG A 183 2.25 30.39 13.76
#